data_AF-W0HZ93-F1
#
_entry.id   AF-W0HZ93-F1
#
_cell.length_a   1.000
_cell.length_b   1.000
_cell.length_c   1.000
_cell.angle_alpha   90.00
_cell.angle_beta   90.00
_cell.angle_gamma   90.00
#
_symmetry.space_group_name_H-M   'P 1'
#
loop_
_entity.id
_entity.type
_entity.pdbx_description
1 polymer ?
#
loop_
_entity_poly.entity_id
_entity_poly.type
_entity_poly.pdbx_seq_one_letter_code
_entity_poly.pdbx_strand_id
1 'polypeptide(L)'
;MRKLWCIIGMMGLALSACTTQQETQPSTQAQPAYTGPVVEISGAEPRYEPYNPGNMQDYEVNGKRYSIVKNPQNFSQTGLAAWYDSESSGNSRTASGEPFDAYALAAAHPTLPLPSYVRVTNLSNGRQLVVRVNDRGPYTPGRIIDLTRAAADRLNISNNTKVRVDFIQVAPDGTLTGPGTVGTVVAKQSFALPPRPDLSVTGASGDSGAALSSGNGATMVGNSGAAVPAATGSRAGANGALLSADGGAVDQGGAGAQSAGQQTTAPLAATGQRSGFLGAPSALPAGVVETQNAETAASAVPPAADAAPPAAAGRFMVQVGAIGDAQRAANWQKDLSNRFSVPGRVSANGNLFRVQLGPFPSRQQAQALVQRLQSEAQQQAFITAL
;
A
#
# COMPACT_ATOMS: atom_id res chain seq x y z
N MET A 1 -72.51 9.10 40.34
CA MET A 1 -71.75 9.91 39.35
C MET A 1 -70.71 10.82 40.03
N ARG A 2 -69.74 10.28 40.78
CA ARG A 2 -68.67 11.10 41.43
C ARG A 2 -67.28 10.43 41.51
N LYS A 3 -67.11 9.24 40.91
CA LYS A 3 -65.83 8.51 40.95
C LYS A 3 -65.16 8.33 39.59
N LEU A 4 -65.79 8.79 38.50
CA LEU A 4 -65.22 8.72 37.15
C LEU A 4 -64.32 9.92 36.78
N TRP A 5 -64.30 10.97 37.61
CA TRP A 5 -63.53 12.20 37.34
C TRP A 5 -62.10 12.19 37.88
N CYS A 6 -61.73 11.22 38.72
CA CYS A 6 -60.36 11.15 39.27
C CYS A 6 -59.38 10.34 38.42
N ILE A 7 -59.86 9.54 37.47
CA ILE A 7 -58.97 8.71 36.62
C ILE A 7 -58.46 9.51 35.42
N ILE A 8 -59.21 10.49 34.93
CA ILE A 8 -58.79 11.35 33.81
C ILE A 8 -57.69 12.36 34.23
N GLY A 9 -57.64 12.72 35.51
CA GLY A 9 -56.61 13.63 36.05
C GLY A 9 -55.21 13.02 36.19
N MET A 10 -55.09 11.67 36.20
CA MET A 10 -53.81 10.98 36.40
C MET A 10 -53.21 10.43 35.08
N MET A 11 -53.83 10.75 33.94
CA MET A 11 -53.35 10.36 32.59
C MET A 11 -52.83 11.56 31.78
N GLY A 12 -52.75 12.75 32.40
CA GLY A 12 -52.23 13.99 31.79
C GLY A 12 -50.80 14.36 32.16
N LEU A 13 -50.11 13.56 32.98
CA LEU A 13 -48.80 13.90 33.56
C LEU A 13 -47.68 12.90 33.20
N ALA A 14 -47.79 12.27 32.03
CA ALA A 14 -46.77 11.37 31.48
C ALA A 14 -46.35 11.72 30.03
N LEU A 15 -46.53 12.98 29.61
CA LEU A 15 -46.24 13.45 28.23
C LEU A 15 -45.21 14.59 28.14
N SER A 16 -44.32 14.74 29.13
CA SER A 16 -43.17 15.66 29.03
C SER A 16 -41.90 15.05 29.56
N ALA A 17 -41.40 14.05 28.85
CA ALA A 17 -40.00 13.64 28.91
C ALA A 17 -39.55 13.02 27.57
N CYS A 18 -39.99 13.58 26.44
CA CYS A 18 -39.25 13.42 25.18
C CYS A 18 -38.19 14.51 25.14
N THR A 19 -37.16 14.40 25.98
CA THR A 19 -35.91 15.09 25.67
C THR A 19 -35.30 14.30 24.51
N THR A 20 -35.39 14.86 23.31
CA THR A 20 -34.56 14.41 22.20
C THR A 20 -33.13 14.63 22.68
N GLN A 21 -32.48 13.53 23.03
CA GLN A 21 -31.05 13.52 23.28
C GLN A 21 -30.41 13.76 21.92
N GLN A 22 -30.22 15.04 21.60
CA GLN A 22 -29.43 15.46 20.47
C GLN A 22 -28.02 15.03 20.82
N GLU A 23 -27.64 13.83 20.37
CA GLU A 23 -26.24 13.45 20.32
C GLU A 23 -25.54 14.56 19.54
N THR A 24 -24.90 15.47 20.26
CA THR A 24 -23.84 16.30 19.72
C THR A 24 -22.84 15.32 19.12
N GLN A 25 -22.98 15.07 17.82
CA GLN A 25 -21.91 14.49 17.02
C GLN A 25 -20.66 15.27 17.40
N PRO A 26 -19.62 14.62 17.97
CA PRO A 26 -18.37 15.30 18.17
C PRO A 26 -17.99 15.88 16.82
N SER A 27 -17.86 17.20 16.74
CA SER A 27 -17.44 17.92 15.55
C SER A 27 -16.14 17.27 15.10
N THR A 28 -16.24 16.38 14.12
CA THR A 28 -15.07 15.79 13.50
C THR A 28 -14.41 17.00 12.87
N GLN A 29 -13.27 17.43 13.42
CA GLN A 29 -12.46 18.47 12.78
C GLN A 29 -12.39 18.09 11.31
N ALA A 30 -13.03 18.90 10.47
CA ALA A 30 -13.05 18.67 9.05
C ALA A 30 -11.59 18.68 8.61
N GLN A 31 -11.05 17.50 8.30
CA GLN A 31 -9.74 17.44 7.70
C GLN A 31 -9.79 18.37 6.49
N PRO A 32 -8.85 19.34 6.38
CA PRO A 32 -8.88 20.32 5.32
C PRO A 32 -8.98 19.55 4.00
N ALA A 33 -9.97 19.91 3.19
CA ALA A 33 -10.12 19.31 1.87
C ALA A 33 -8.80 19.51 1.13
N TYR A 34 -8.16 18.42 0.71
CA TYR A 34 -6.91 18.48 -0.02
C TYR A 34 -7.12 19.35 -1.28
N THR A 35 -6.37 20.45 -1.36
CA THR A 35 -6.40 21.42 -2.47
C THR A 35 -5.25 21.24 -3.46
N GLY A 36 -4.42 20.21 -3.28
CA GLY A 36 -3.33 19.90 -4.19
C GLY A 36 -3.79 19.15 -5.45
N PRO A 37 -2.86 18.81 -6.37
CA PRO A 37 -3.18 18.06 -7.57
C PRO A 37 -3.65 16.64 -7.24
N VAL A 38 -4.75 16.20 -7.87
CA VAL A 38 -5.22 14.81 -7.81
C VAL A 38 -4.26 13.94 -8.63
N VAL A 39 -3.73 12.88 -8.02
CA VAL A 39 -2.79 11.97 -8.67
C VAL A 39 -3.46 10.62 -8.86
N GLU A 40 -3.74 10.27 -10.11
CA GLU A 40 -4.20 8.93 -10.45
C GLU A 40 -3.02 7.96 -10.55
N ILE A 41 -3.21 6.79 -9.94
CA ILE A 41 -2.21 5.75 -9.86
C ILE A 41 -2.78 4.52 -10.56
N SER A 42 -1.92 3.75 -11.23
CA SER A 42 -2.33 2.53 -11.92
C SER A 42 -3.10 1.59 -10.99
N GLY A 43 -4.40 1.45 -11.25
CA GLY A 43 -5.36 0.62 -10.52
C GLY A 43 -5.63 -0.72 -11.17
N ALA A 44 -6.64 -1.41 -10.65
CA ALA A 44 -7.25 -2.54 -11.33
C ALA A 44 -7.88 -2.05 -12.64
N GLU A 45 -7.73 -2.82 -13.72
CA GLU A 45 -8.39 -2.54 -14.99
C GLU A 45 -9.87 -3.00 -14.90
N PRO A 46 -10.85 -2.09 -15.01
CA PRO A 46 -12.25 -2.48 -15.00
C PRO A 46 -12.60 -3.37 -16.19
N ARG A 47 -13.21 -4.50 -15.92
CA ARG A 47 -13.76 -5.41 -16.93
C ARG A 47 -15.16 -5.83 -16.55
N TYR A 48 -15.97 -6.17 -17.54
CA TYR A 48 -17.32 -6.65 -17.28
C TYR A 48 -17.25 -8.00 -16.56
N GLU A 49 -17.85 -8.07 -15.38
CA GLU A 49 -18.01 -9.29 -14.61
C GLU A 49 -19.46 -9.35 -14.12
N PRO A 50 -20.20 -10.43 -14.41
CA PRO A 50 -21.56 -10.57 -13.91
C PRO A 50 -21.55 -10.69 -12.38
N TYR A 51 -22.55 -10.10 -11.73
CA TYR A 51 -22.72 -10.25 -10.28
C TYR A 51 -22.94 -11.71 -9.90
N ASN A 52 -22.35 -12.12 -8.77
CA ASN A 52 -22.65 -13.42 -8.18
C ASN A 52 -24.05 -13.36 -7.52
N PRO A 53 -25.04 -14.16 -7.98
CA PRO A 53 -26.40 -14.13 -7.42
C PRO A 53 -26.44 -14.39 -5.90
N GLY A 54 -25.54 -15.21 -5.38
CA GLY A 54 -25.43 -15.48 -3.95
C GLY A 54 -25.01 -14.25 -3.14
N ASN A 55 -24.23 -13.35 -3.74
CA ASN A 55 -23.75 -12.12 -3.10
C ASN A 55 -24.71 -10.95 -3.28
N MET A 56 -25.82 -11.13 -3.99
CA MET A 56 -26.85 -10.11 -4.12
C MET A 56 -27.84 -10.10 -2.96
N GLN A 57 -27.77 -11.03 -2.01
CA GLN A 57 -28.71 -11.10 -0.90
C GLN A 57 -28.30 -10.18 0.26
N ASP A 58 -29.32 -9.56 0.89
CA ASP A 58 -29.14 -8.83 2.13
C ASP A 58 -28.73 -9.81 3.22
N TYR A 59 -27.91 -9.36 4.17
CA TYR A 59 -27.30 -10.23 5.17
C TYR A 59 -27.16 -9.54 6.52
N GLU A 60 -26.87 -10.33 7.55
CA GLU A 60 -26.70 -9.84 8.92
C GLU A 60 -25.35 -10.31 9.47
N VAL A 61 -24.64 -9.40 10.14
CA VAL A 61 -23.40 -9.69 10.87
C VAL A 61 -23.47 -8.99 12.22
N ASN A 62 -23.25 -9.74 13.30
CA ASN A 62 -23.26 -9.22 14.68
C ASN A 62 -24.55 -8.44 15.03
N GLY A 63 -25.72 -8.91 14.59
CA GLY A 63 -27.01 -8.26 14.82
C GLY A 63 -27.28 -7.01 13.97
N LYS A 64 -26.34 -6.60 13.11
CA LYS A 64 -26.51 -5.48 12.18
C LYS A 64 -26.82 -5.99 10.77
N ARG A 65 -27.97 -5.56 10.24
CA ARG A 65 -28.41 -5.86 8.88
C ARG A 65 -27.75 -4.94 7.86
N TYR A 66 -27.33 -5.51 6.74
CA TYR A 66 -26.73 -4.84 5.59
C TYR A 66 -27.58 -5.13 4.35
N SER A 67 -28.08 -4.07 3.73
CA SER A 67 -28.89 -4.17 2.50
C SER A 67 -28.02 -3.89 1.27
N ILE A 68 -28.04 -4.80 0.30
CA ILE A 68 -27.21 -4.69 -0.90
C ILE A 68 -27.80 -3.66 -1.85
N VAL A 69 -26.94 -2.74 -2.30
CA VAL A 69 -27.28 -1.72 -3.28
C VAL A 69 -27.55 -2.38 -4.63
N LYS A 70 -28.83 -2.46 -5.03
CA LYS A 70 -29.24 -3.10 -6.30
C LYS A 70 -28.93 -2.24 -7.54
N ASN A 71 -28.95 -0.91 -7.38
CA ASN A 71 -28.74 0.05 -8.46
C ASN A 71 -27.56 0.98 -8.13
N PRO A 72 -26.30 0.51 -8.22
CA PRO A 72 -25.13 1.26 -7.79
C PRO A 72 -24.62 2.29 -8.81
N GLN A 73 -25.29 2.49 -9.96
CA GLN A 73 -24.81 3.33 -11.08
C GLN A 73 -24.37 4.74 -10.67
N ASN A 74 -25.05 5.34 -9.69
CA ASN A 74 -24.77 6.68 -9.16
C ASN A 74 -24.15 6.65 -7.76
N PHE A 75 -23.66 5.49 -7.30
CA PHE A 75 -23.15 5.34 -5.95
C PHE A 75 -21.84 6.12 -5.78
N SER A 76 -21.85 7.03 -4.80
CA SER A 76 -20.68 7.69 -4.26
C SER A 76 -20.85 7.79 -2.75
N GLN A 77 -19.81 7.42 -2.01
CA GLN A 77 -19.83 7.45 -0.55
C GLN A 77 -18.51 8.00 -0.02
N THR A 78 -18.57 8.86 0.99
CA THR A 78 -17.41 9.30 1.76
C THR A 78 -17.44 8.69 3.15
N GLY A 79 -16.29 8.23 3.63
CA GLY A 79 -16.18 7.57 4.92
C GLY A 79 -14.74 7.22 5.26
N LEU A 80 -14.56 6.36 6.25
CA LEU A 80 -13.24 5.91 6.66
C LEU A 80 -12.83 4.64 5.90
N ALA A 81 -11.57 4.58 5.49
CA ALA A 81 -10.94 3.37 5.00
C ALA A 81 -10.03 2.76 6.07
N ALA A 82 -9.88 1.45 6.00
CA ALA A 82 -8.76 0.74 6.60
C ALA A 82 -8.16 -0.21 5.57
N TRP A 83 -7.15 -0.97 5.99
CA TRP A 83 -6.61 -2.05 5.19
C TRP A 83 -6.64 -3.35 6.00
N TYR A 84 -6.70 -4.47 5.29
CA TYR A 84 -6.79 -5.79 5.88
C TYR A 84 -5.82 -6.77 5.22
N ASP A 85 -5.47 -7.81 5.98
CA ASP A 85 -4.77 -8.99 5.50
C ASP A 85 -5.56 -10.26 5.89
N SER A 86 -5.14 -11.42 5.38
CA SER A 86 -5.80 -12.70 5.62
C SER A 86 -5.80 -13.11 7.08
N GLU A 87 -4.80 -12.69 7.85
CA GLU A 87 -4.70 -13.01 9.27
C GLU A 87 -5.71 -12.19 10.08
N SER A 88 -5.87 -10.91 9.74
CA SER A 88 -6.83 -10.01 10.37
C SER A 88 -8.28 -10.30 10.00
N SER A 89 -8.56 -10.85 8.82
CA SER A 89 -9.92 -11.21 8.42
C SER A 89 -10.40 -12.54 9.02
N GLY A 90 -9.46 -13.38 9.49
CA GLY A 90 -9.75 -14.74 9.97
C GLY A 90 -10.27 -15.69 8.88
N ASN A 91 -10.28 -15.26 7.62
CA ASN A 91 -10.79 -16.03 6.50
C ASN A 91 -9.82 -15.94 5.31
N SER A 92 -9.44 -17.11 4.77
CA SER A 92 -8.58 -17.21 3.59
C SER A 92 -9.35 -17.06 2.27
N ARG A 93 -10.68 -16.92 2.33
CA ARG A 93 -11.57 -16.73 1.18
C ARG A 93 -12.32 -15.42 1.28
N THR A 94 -12.50 -14.75 0.16
CA THR A 94 -13.37 -13.57 0.06
C THR A 94 -14.84 -13.99 -0.03
N ALA A 95 -15.77 -13.06 0.17
CA ALA A 95 -17.20 -13.29 -0.06
C ALA A 95 -17.52 -13.68 -1.52
N SER A 96 -16.66 -13.36 -2.49
CA SER A 96 -16.80 -13.87 -3.86
C SER A 96 -16.36 -15.33 -4.03
N GLY A 97 -15.78 -15.96 -3.00
CA GLY A 97 -15.36 -17.37 -2.98
C GLY A 97 -13.93 -17.63 -3.45
N GLU A 98 -13.25 -16.61 -3.97
CA GLU A 98 -11.85 -16.69 -4.38
C GLU A 98 -10.89 -16.60 -3.18
N PRO A 99 -9.67 -17.18 -3.26
CA PRO A 99 -8.64 -16.98 -2.27
C PRO A 99 -8.33 -15.50 -2.06
N PHE A 100 -8.14 -15.10 -0.81
CA PHE A 100 -7.66 -13.76 -0.51
C PHE A 100 -6.22 -13.58 -1.00
N ASP A 101 -5.95 -12.42 -1.64
CA ASP A 101 -4.62 -12.01 -2.08
C ASP A 101 -4.33 -10.59 -1.59
N ALA A 102 -3.34 -10.43 -0.71
CA ALA A 102 -2.92 -9.14 -0.18
C ALA A 102 -2.26 -8.23 -1.23
N TYR A 103 -1.79 -8.80 -2.34
CA TYR A 103 -1.10 -8.10 -3.42
C TYR A 103 -2.02 -7.70 -4.58
N ALA A 104 -3.26 -8.20 -4.59
CA ALA A 104 -4.28 -7.79 -5.55
C ALA A 104 -4.70 -6.34 -5.32
N LEU A 105 -5.18 -5.66 -6.37
CA LEU A 105 -5.80 -4.33 -6.25
C LEU A 105 -7.29 -4.48 -5.95
N ALA A 106 -7.58 -5.00 -4.76
CA ALA A 106 -8.91 -5.40 -4.33
C ALA A 106 -9.35 -4.74 -3.01
N ALA A 107 -10.65 -4.83 -2.72
CA ALA A 107 -11.27 -4.24 -1.54
C ALA A 107 -12.52 -5.01 -1.06
N ALA A 108 -12.86 -4.82 0.21
CA ALA A 108 -14.13 -5.21 0.80
C ALA A 108 -15.07 -3.99 0.92
N HIS A 109 -16.34 -4.18 0.59
CA HIS A 109 -17.40 -3.19 0.86
C HIS A 109 -18.65 -3.86 1.42
N PRO A 110 -19.35 -3.27 2.41
CA PRO A 110 -20.46 -3.95 3.08
C PRO A 110 -21.69 -4.12 2.18
N THR A 111 -21.98 -3.17 1.30
CA THR A 111 -23.28 -3.13 0.58
C THR A 111 -23.19 -3.08 -0.94
N LEU A 112 -22.00 -3.00 -1.53
CA LEU A 112 -21.89 -2.99 -2.99
C LEU A 112 -22.12 -4.41 -3.53
N PRO A 113 -22.74 -4.57 -4.72
CA PRO A 113 -22.85 -5.89 -5.34
C PRO A 113 -21.45 -6.44 -5.64
N LEU A 114 -21.29 -7.76 -5.63
CA LEU A 114 -19.99 -8.39 -5.90
C LEU A 114 -20.03 -9.23 -7.18
N PRO A 115 -18.98 -9.17 -8.01
CA PRO A 115 -17.88 -8.19 -7.94
C PRO A 115 -18.34 -6.79 -8.36
N SER A 116 -17.59 -5.76 -7.99
CA SER A 116 -17.78 -4.37 -8.47
C SER A 116 -16.44 -3.68 -8.71
N TYR A 117 -16.44 -2.58 -9.43
CA TYR A 117 -15.27 -1.70 -9.55
C TYR A 117 -15.58 -0.35 -8.93
N VAL A 118 -14.64 0.19 -8.17
CA VAL A 118 -14.75 1.51 -7.56
C VAL A 118 -13.45 2.27 -7.70
N ARG A 119 -13.54 3.58 -7.88
CA ARG A 119 -12.42 4.49 -7.68
C ARG A 119 -12.41 4.94 -6.23
N VAL A 120 -11.29 4.73 -5.56
CA VAL A 120 -11.06 5.19 -4.20
C VAL A 120 -10.15 6.39 -4.25
N THR A 121 -10.59 7.51 -3.69
CA THR A 121 -9.81 8.75 -3.56
C THR A 121 -9.45 8.96 -2.10
N ASN A 122 -8.15 9.01 -1.79
CA ASN A 122 -7.68 9.43 -0.49
C ASN A 122 -7.78 10.96 -0.38
N LEU A 123 -8.69 11.43 0.48
CA LEU A 123 -9.03 12.85 0.57
C LEU A 123 -7.96 13.69 1.28
N SER A 124 -6.96 13.05 1.90
CA SER A 124 -5.85 13.76 2.56
C SER A 124 -4.70 14.10 1.61
N ASN A 125 -4.55 13.37 0.50
CA ASN A 125 -3.41 13.50 -0.41
C ASN A 125 -3.79 13.52 -1.90
N GLY A 126 -5.09 13.41 -2.22
CA GLY A 126 -5.60 13.41 -3.59
C GLY A 126 -5.18 12.21 -4.45
N ARG A 127 -4.55 11.17 -3.86
CA ARG A 127 -4.23 9.94 -4.58
C ARG A 127 -5.52 9.18 -4.85
N GLN A 128 -5.70 8.74 -6.09
CA GLN A 128 -6.85 7.93 -6.48
C GLN A 128 -6.43 6.67 -7.23
N LEU A 129 -7.17 5.59 -7.01
CA LEU A 129 -6.87 4.26 -7.50
C LEU A 129 -8.18 3.52 -7.76
N VAL A 130 -8.27 2.83 -8.90
CA VAL A 130 -9.36 1.89 -9.16
C VAL A 130 -9.06 0.54 -8.49
N VAL A 131 -10.04 -0.03 -7.81
CA VAL A 131 -9.94 -1.35 -7.16
C VAL A 131 -11.16 -2.20 -7.47
N ARG A 132 -10.97 -3.53 -7.47
CA ARG A 132 -12.06 -4.51 -7.58
C ARG A 132 -12.60 -4.83 -6.19
N VAL A 133 -13.89 -4.62 -5.98
CA VAL A 133 -14.59 -5.02 -4.77
C VAL A 133 -15.04 -6.47 -4.94
N ASN A 134 -14.47 -7.36 -4.14
CA ASN A 134 -14.71 -8.80 -4.20
C ASN A 134 -15.08 -9.40 -2.83
N ASP A 135 -15.11 -8.58 -1.78
CA ASP A 135 -15.31 -9.05 -0.41
C ASP A 135 -16.31 -8.20 0.38
N ARG A 136 -16.71 -8.68 1.56
CA ARG A 136 -17.69 -8.05 2.45
C ARG A 136 -17.04 -7.47 3.71
N GLY A 137 -17.63 -6.41 4.24
CA GLY A 137 -17.06 -5.60 5.33
C GLY A 137 -16.51 -4.27 4.78
N PRO A 138 -15.95 -3.38 5.61
CA PRO A 138 -15.77 -3.49 7.06
C PRO A 138 -17.08 -3.50 7.84
N TYR A 139 -17.04 -4.08 9.04
CA TYR A 139 -18.16 -4.06 10.00
C TYR A 139 -17.94 -3.08 11.17
N THR A 140 -16.81 -2.37 11.18
CA THR A 140 -16.52 -1.31 12.15
C THR A 140 -17.35 -0.06 11.81
N PRO A 141 -18.04 0.55 12.79
CA PRO A 141 -18.78 1.80 12.57
C PRO A 141 -17.93 2.90 11.93
N GLY A 142 -18.48 3.60 10.94
CA GLY A 142 -17.82 4.70 10.23
C GLY A 142 -16.84 4.27 9.13
N ARG A 143 -16.35 3.02 9.14
CA ARG A 143 -15.57 2.48 8.03
C ARG A 143 -16.49 2.02 6.91
N ILE A 144 -16.12 2.35 5.68
CA ILE A 144 -16.92 2.06 4.49
C ILE A 144 -16.20 1.12 3.53
N ILE A 145 -14.87 1.03 3.61
CA ILE A 145 -14.07 0.21 2.70
C ILE A 145 -12.82 -0.30 3.42
N ASP A 146 -12.51 -1.58 3.23
CA ASP A 146 -11.25 -2.17 3.66
C ASP A 146 -10.46 -2.54 2.40
N LEU A 147 -9.22 -2.07 2.31
CA LEU A 147 -8.36 -2.27 1.16
C LEU A 147 -7.37 -3.41 1.42
N THR A 148 -7.04 -4.16 0.38
CA THR A 148 -5.84 -5.01 0.39
C THR A 148 -4.58 -4.18 0.67
N ARG A 149 -3.52 -4.83 1.18
CA ARG A 149 -2.23 -4.17 1.47
C ARG A 149 -1.69 -3.42 0.25
N ALA A 150 -1.66 -4.05 -0.92
CA ALA A 150 -1.15 -3.41 -2.13
C ALA A 150 -1.96 -2.17 -2.54
N ALA A 151 -3.29 -2.18 -2.42
CA ALA A 151 -4.12 -1.02 -2.72
C ALA A 151 -3.91 0.11 -1.69
N ALA A 152 -3.80 -0.23 -0.40
CA ALA A 152 -3.56 0.73 0.67
C ALA A 152 -2.22 1.43 0.54
N ASP A 153 -1.14 0.70 0.24
CA ASP A 153 0.20 1.25 0.01
C ASP A 153 0.20 2.22 -1.18
N ARG A 154 -0.45 1.81 -2.29
CA ARG A 154 -0.60 2.66 -3.48
C ARG A 154 -1.47 3.88 -3.24
N LEU A 155 -2.39 3.88 -2.27
CA LEU A 155 -3.16 5.08 -1.90
C LEU A 155 -2.56 5.86 -0.72
N ASN A 156 -1.50 5.33 -0.09
CA ASN A 156 -0.92 5.83 1.16
C ASN A 156 -2.02 6.00 2.22
N ILE A 157 -2.77 4.93 2.45
CA ILE A 157 -3.88 4.86 3.42
C ILE A 157 -3.38 4.18 4.70
N SER A 158 -3.64 4.83 5.82
CA SER A 158 -3.57 4.23 7.16
C SER A 158 -4.97 3.86 7.65
N ASN A 159 -5.05 3.16 8.77
CA ASN A 159 -6.34 2.90 9.42
C ASN A 159 -7.08 4.21 9.73
N ASN A 160 -8.36 4.26 9.38
CA ASN A 160 -9.24 5.41 9.52
C ASN A 160 -8.89 6.60 8.61
N THR A 161 -8.28 6.36 7.45
CA THR A 161 -8.07 7.43 6.46
C THR A 161 -9.40 7.83 5.83
N LYS A 162 -9.67 9.14 5.71
CA LYS A 162 -10.89 9.60 5.04
C LYS A 162 -10.78 9.44 3.52
N VAL A 163 -11.72 8.71 2.93
CA VAL A 163 -11.74 8.42 1.50
C VAL A 163 -13.11 8.72 0.88
N ARG A 164 -13.13 8.94 -0.43
CA ARG A 164 -14.33 8.87 -1.27
C ARG A 164 -14.27 7.61 -2.13
N VAL A 165 -15.36 6.88 -2.19
CA VAL A 165 -15.57 5.68 -3.01
C VAL A 165 -16.60 6.02 -4.08
N ASP A 166 -16.18 6.03 -5.34
CA ASP A 166 -17.03 6.33 -6.49
C ASP A 166 -17.19 5.06 -7.35
N PHE A 167 -18.42 4.64 -7.60
CA PHE A 167 -18.71 3.42 -8.37
C PHE A 167 -18.36 3.56 -9.86
N ILE A 168 -17.89 2.46 -10.45
CA ILE A 168 -17.65 2.31 -11.89
C ILE A 168 -18.54 1.20 -12.41
N GLN A 169 -19.50 1.57 -13.25
CA GLN A 169 -20.30 0.62 -14.03
C GLN A 169 -19.49 0.20 -15.25
N VAL A 170 -19.27 -1.11 -15.39
CA VAL A 170 -18.71 -1.70 -16.61
C VAL A 170 -19.85 -2.39 -17.35
N ALA A 171 -20.09 -2.04 -18.60
CA ALA A 171 -21.07 -2.69 -19.45
C ALA A 171 -20.43 -3.88 -20.22
N PRO A 172 -21.23 -4.82 -20.76
CA PRO A 172 -20.70 -5.98 -21.50
C PRO A 172 -19.81 -5.64 -22.71
N ASP A 173 -20.02 -4.47 -23.32
CA ASP A 173 -19.22 -3.96 -24.43
C ASP A 173 -17.92 -3.27 -23.99
N GLY A 174 -17.65 -3.25 -22.68
CA GLY A 174 -16.48 -2.60 -22.07
C GLY A 174 -16.65 -1.10 -21.82
N THR A 175 -17.81 -0.52 -22.11
CA THR A 175 -18.06 0.89 -21.80
C THR A 175 -18.07 1.13 -20.29
N LEU A 176 -17.38 2.20 -19.86
CA LEU A 176 -17.27 2.58 -18.46
C LEU A 176 -18.14 3.81 -18.19
N THR A 177 -19.02 3.73 -17.20
CA THR A 177 -19.88 4.84 -16.77
C THR A 177 -19.93 4.96 -15.23
N GLY A 178 -20.56 6.02 -14.73
CA GLY A 178 -20.70 6.28 -13.30
C GLY A 178 -19.69 7.30 -12.75
N PRO A 179 -19.84 7.71 -11.48
CA PRO A 179 -19.02 8.77 -10.89
C PRO A 179 -17.52 8.43 -10.86
N GLY A 180 -17.17 7.15 -10.79
CA GLY A 180 -15.80 6.67 -10.72
C GLY A 180 -15.03 6.73 -12.05
N THR A 181 -15.64 7.15 -13.16
CA THR A 181 -14.94 7.31 -14.45
C THR A 181 -14.46 8.74 -14.71
N VAL A 182 -14.98 9.73 -13.97
CA VAL A 182 -14.72 11.15 -14.19
C VAL A 182 -13.28 11.50 -13.80
N GLY A 183 -12.38 11.63 -14.77
CA GLY A 183 -10.96 11.85 -14.49
C GLY A 183 -10.20 10.56 -14.17
N THR A 184 -10.70 9.42 -14.64
CA THR A 184 -10.01 8.13 -14.62
C THR A 184 -9.29 7.93 -15.95
N VAL A 185 -7.98 8.14 -15.97
CA VAL A 185 -7.08 7.66 -17.02
C VAL A 185 -6.84 6.19 -16.72
N VAL A 186 -7.73 5.32 -17.23
CA VAL A 186 -7.51 3.87 -17.18
C VAL A 186 -6.24 3.60 -17.97
N ALA A 187 -5.14 3.42 -17.24
CA ALA A 187 -3.90 2.93 -17.82
C ALA A 187 -4.19 1.51 -18.30
N LYS A 188 -4.63 1.36 -19.55
CA LYS A 188 -4.56 0.08 -20.25
C LYS A 188 -3.11 -0.35 -20.10
N GLN A 189 -2.85 -1.41 -19.35
CA GLN A 189 -1.52 -1.97 -19.31
C GLN A 189 -1.22 -2.47 -20.71
N SER A 190 -0.61 -1.62 -21.54
CA SER A 190 -0.06 -2.05 -22.80
C SER A 190 1.15 -2.93 -22.45
N PHE A 191 0.92 -4.23 -22.36
CA PHE A 191 1.98 -5.24 -22.35
C PHE A 191 2.74 -5.31 -23.69
N ALA A 192 2.45 -4.41 -24.62
CA ALA A 192 3.24 -4.23 -25.82
C ALA A 192 4.65 -3.83 -25.42
N LEU A 193 5.58 -4.76 -25.62
CA LEU A 193 7.01 -4.47 -25.61
C LEU A 193 7.25 -3.29 -26.56
N PRO A 194 8.13 -2.33 -26.19
CA PRO A 194 8.52 -1.28 -27.13
C PRO A 194 9.02 -1.91 -28.43
N PRO A 195 8.85 -1.25 -29.59
CA PRO A 195 9.46 -1.68 -30.83
C PRO A 195 10.94 -2.01 -30.58
N ARG A 196 11.43 -3.11 -31.16
CA ARG A 196 12.86 -3.43 -31.06
C ARG A 196 13.66 -2.21 -31.55
N PRO A 197 14.71 -1.80 -30.84
CA PRO A 197 15.59 -0.73 -31.32
C PRO A 197 16.06 -1.05 -32.74
N ASP A 198 15.91 -0.10 -33.66
CA ASP A 198 16.45 -0.23 -35.00
C ASP A 198 17.97 -0.01 -34.96
N LEU A 199 18.73 -1.09 -35.07
CA LEU A 199 20.19 -1.07 -35.09
C LEU A 199 20.77 -0.83 -36.49
N SER A 200 19.93 -0.58 -37.50
CA SER A 200 20.39 -0.36 -38.88
C SER A 200 21.07 1.00 -39.09
N VAL A 201 20.99 1.93 -38.13
CA VAL A 201 21.57 3.27 -38.27
C VAL A 201 23.01 3.41 -37.75
N THR A 202 23.61 2.36 -37.18
CA THR A 202 25.03 2.36 -36.79
C THR A 202 25.85 1.50 -37.73
N GLY A 203 25.99 1.99 -38.96
CA GLY A 203 26.89 1.47 -39.97
C GLY A 203 27.31 2.59 -40.92
N ALA A 204 28.48 3.17 -40.63
CA ALA A 204 29.26 4.09 -41.47
C ALA A 204 28.79 5.56 -41.54
N SER A 205 29.52 6.42 -40.81
CA SER A 205 30.34 7.53 -41.35
C SER A 205 30.49 8.60 -40.26
N GLY A 206 31.72 8.86 -39.81
CA GLY A 206 32.01 9.99 -38.94
C GLY A 206 31.86 11.31 -39.68
N ASP A 207 31.23 12.30 -39.05
CA ASP A 207 31.66 13.70 -39.02
C ASP A 207 30.83 14.45 -37.97
N SER A 208 31.52 15.41 -37.36
CA SER A 208 31.18 16.48 -36.43
C SER A 208 29.76 17.05 -36.50
N GLY A 209 29.21 17.44 -35.35
CA GLY A 209 28.12 18.43 -35.32
C GLY A 209 27.25 18.40 -34.08
N ALA A 210 27.43 19.39 -33.22
CA ALA A 210 26.57 19.71 -32.09
C ALA A 210 25.10 19.93 -32.51
N ALA A 211 24.14 19.65 -31.62
CA ALA A 211 23.31 20.68 -30.98
C ALA A 211 22.09 20.10 -30.26
N LEU A 212 21.85 20.67 -29.08
CA LEU A 212 20.60 20.64 -28.33
C LEU A 212 19.43 21.28 -29.11
N SER A 213 18.19 20.92 -28.76
CA SER A 213 17.04 21.83 -28.50
C SER A 213 15.73 21.08 -28.81
N SER A 214 14.91 20.74 -27.82
CA SER A 214 13.85 21.59 -27.24
C SER A 214 12.91 22.19 -28.28
N GLY A 215 11.63 21.80 -28.22
CA GLY A 215 10.57 22.37 -29.05
C GLY A 215 9.21 21.73 -28.80
N ASN A 216 8.51 22.20 -27.76
CA ASN A 216 7.05 22.12 -27.68
C ASN A 216 6.42 22.73 -28.94
N GLY A 217 5.36 22.11 -29.46
CA GLY A 217 4.57 22.69 -30.56
C GLY A 217 3.30 21.90 -30.85
N ALA A 218 2.20 22.34 -30.25
CA ALA A 218 0.86 21.89 -30.59
C ALA A 218 0.37 22.48 -31.93
N THR A 219 -0.27 21.68 -32.77
CA THR A 219 -1.23 22.11 -33.82
C THR A 219 -2.04 20.86 -34.22
N MET A 220 -3.28 20.65 -33.77
CA MET A 220 -4.58 21.14 -34.29
C MET A 220 -4.95 20.72 -35.73
N VAL A 221 -6.04 19.92 -35.77
CA VAL A 221 -7.16 19.88 -36.75
C VAL A 221 -7.01 19.08 -38.05
N GLY A 222 -8.01 18.22 -38.30
CA GLY A 222 -8.38 17.77 -39.64
C GLY A 222 -9.20 16.48 -39.73
N ASN A 223 -10.49 16.52 -39.37
CA ASN A 223 -11.45 15.44 -39.61
C ASN A 223 -11.91 15.42 -41.10
N SER A 224 -11.88 14.25 -41.74
CA SER A 224 -12.60 13.85 -42.97
C SER A 224 -12.38 12.32 -43.09
N GLY A 225 -13.32 11.39 -43.03
CA GLY A 225 -14.64 11.33 -43.66
C GLY A 225 -14.54 10.64 -45.03
N ALA A 226 -14.72 9.31 -45.12
CA ALA A 226 -15.40 8.60 -46.24
C ALA A 226 -15.19 7.06 -46.23
N ALA A 227 -16.33 6.37 -46.04
CA ALA A 227 -16.90 5.22 -46.77
C ALA A 227 -16.04 4.15 -47.52
N VAL A 228 -16.53 2.92 -47.30
CA VAL A 228 -16.42 1.61 -48.01
C VAL A 228 -16.66 1.69 -49.54
N PRO A 229 -16.30 0.67 -50.36
CA PRO A 229 -17.11 -0.56 -50.46
C PRO A 229 -16.35 -1.89 -50.69
N ALA A 230 -17.14 -2.94 -50.58
CA ALA A 230 -16.85 -4.37 -50.65
C ALA A 230 -16.31 -4.88 -51.99
N ALA A 231 -15.66 -6.05 -51.94
CA ALA A 231 -15.55 -6.98 -53.07
C ALA A 231 -16.08 -8.37 -52.64
N THR A 232 -17.05 -8.83 -53.40
CA THR A 232 -17.76 -10.10 -53.29
C THR A 232 -17.17 -11.11 -54.27
N GLY A 233 -17.15 -12.39 -53.85
CA GLY A 233 -17.42 -13.55 -54.69
C GLY A 233 -16.21 -14.42 -55.03
N SER A 234 -16.30 -15.74 -55.16
CA SER A 234 -17.40 -16.71 -54.99
C SER A 234 -16.81 -18.13 -55.21
N ARG A 235 -17.62 -19.14 -54.87
CA ARG A 235 -17.65 -20.56 -55.34
C ARG A 235 -16.98 -21.56 -54.40
N ALA A 236 -17.75 -22.36 -53.66
CA ALA A 236 -18.48 -23.59 -54.07
C ALA A 236 -17.59 -24.82 -53.83
N GLY A 237 -18.03 -25.94 -53.25
CA GLY A 237 -19.31 -26.36 -52.72
C GLY A 237 -19.24 -27.84 -52.31
N ALA A 238 -20.22 -28.24 -51.50
CA ALA A 238 -20.85 -29.56 -51.41
C ALA A 238 -20.16 -30.76 -50.72
N ASN A 239 -21.04 -31.49 -50.01
CA ASN A 239 -20.99 -32.89 -49.53
C ASN A 239 -20.23 -33.10 -48.20
N GLY A 240 -20.75 -33.82 -47.21
CA GLY A 240 -21.92 -34.68 -47.08
C GLY A 240 -21.86 -35.30 -45.68
N ALA A 241 -23.02 -35.68 -45.16
CA ALA A 241 -23.25 -36.14 -43.79
C ALA A 241 -22.78 -37.59 -43.52
N LEU A 242 -22.80 -37.94 -42.23
CA LEU A 242 -23.23 -39.23 -41.63
C LEU A 242 -22.20 -40.13 -40.91
N LEU A 243 -22.64 -40.52 -39.70
CA LEU A 243 -22.59 -41.85 -39.05
C LEU A 243 -21.49 -42.21 -38.03
N SER A 244 -21.98 -42.96 -37.04
CA SER A 244 -21.51 -43.26 -35.69
C SER A 244 -20.70 -44.55 -35.54
N ALA A 245 -20.15 -44.73 -34.32
CA ALA A 245 -19.74 -45.98 -33.63
C ALA A 245 -18.50 -46.71 -34.22
N ASP A 246 -17.64 -47.41 -33.47
CA ASP A 246 -17.83 -48.29 -32.31
C ASP A 246 -16.47 -48.60 -31.60
N GLY A 247 -16.52 -49.13 -30.37
CA GLY A 247 -15.51 -50.01 -29.77
C GLY A 247 -14.36 -49.34 -28.98
N GLY A 248 -13.99 -49.73 -27.76
CA GLY A 248 -14.35 -50.85 -26.90
C GLY A 248 -13.54 -50.76 -25.61
N ALA A 249 -14.12 -51.26 -24.52
CA ALA A 249 -13.56 -51.29 -23.17
C ALA A 249 -12.77 -52.57 -22.90
N VAL A 250 -11.72 -52.47 -22.08
CA VAL A 250 -11.12 -53.49 -21.18
C VAL A 250 -10.16 -52.73 -20.25
N ASP A 251 -9.76 -53.15 -19.06
CA ASP A 251 -10.35 -53.84 -17.91
C ASP A 251 -9.30 -53.67 -16.78
N GLN A 252 -9.81 -53.52 -15.56
CA GLN A 252 -9.23 -53.62 -14.20
C GLN A 252 -7.72 -53.81 -13.92
N GLY A 253 -7.29 -53.10 -12.87
CA GLY A 253 -6.83 -53.77 -11.64
C GLY A 253 -5.37 -53.60 -11.22
N GLY A 254 -5.14 -53.32 -9.93
CA GLY A 254 -3.92 -53.78 -9.24
C GLY A 254 -3.20 -52.77 -8.36
N ALA A 255 -3.44 -52.85 -7.05
CA ALA A 255 -2.66 -52.23 -5.97
C ALA A 255 -1.45 -53.11 -5.56
N GLY A 256 -0.48 -52.50 -4.87
CA GLY A 256 0.60 -53.17 -4.09
C GLY A 256 2.00 -52.60 -4.41
N ALA A 257 2.64 -51.78 -3.59
CA ALA A 257 3.22 -52.00 -2.25
C ALA A 257 4.68 -52.51 -2.27
N GLN A 258 5.58 -51.73 -1.64
CA GLN A 258 6.77 -52.14 -0.85
C GLN A 258 7.95 -52.74 -1.66
N SER A 259 9.24 -52.67 -1.32
CA SER A 259 10.14 -52.14 -0.27
C SER A 259 11.57 -52.40 -0.85
N ALA A 260 12.63 -51.61 -0.65
CA ALA A 260 13.62 -51.78 0.42
C ALA A 260 15.01 -51.37 -0.13
N GLY A 261 15.91 -50.89 0.75
CA GLY A 261 17.37 -50.79 0.51
C GLY A 261 17.91 -49.36 0.60
N GLN A 262 18.05 -48.75 1.79
CA GLN A 262 19.24 -48.79 2.67
C GLN A 262 20.58 -48.62 1.94
N GLN A 263 21.29 -47.51 2.20
CA GLN A 263 22.58 -47.51 2.92
C GLN A 263 23.19 -46.09 3.08
N THR A 264 23.25 -45.70 4.35
CA THR A 264 24.32 -45.02 5.10
C THR A 264 25.60 -44.57 4.35
N THR A 265 26.01 -43.31 4.51
CA THR A 265 27.28 -42.86 5.16
C THR A 265 27.58 -41.37 4.86
N ALA A 266 27.66 -40.56 5.91
CA ALA A 266 28.57 -39.40 6.00
C ALA A 266 29.95 -39.94 6.47
N PRO A 267 31.12 -39.27 6.28
CA PRO A 267 31.36 -37.85 6.59
C PRO A 267 32.35 -37.14 5.63
N LEU A 268 32.61 -35.85 5.84
CA LEU A 268 33.93 -35.29 6.24
C LEU A 268 34.04 -33.79 5.91
N ALA A 269 34.48 -33.04 6.90
CA ALA A 269 34.90 -31.65 6.81
C ALA A 269 36.16 -31.48 5.95
N ALA A 270 36.27 -30.35 5.25
CA ALA A 270 37.52 -29.89 4.65
C ALA A 270 37.75 -28.41 4.94
N THR A 271 38.70 -28.18 5.84
CA THR A 271 39.42 -26.94 6.09
C THR A 271 40.24 -26.55 4.84
N GLY A 272 40.19 -25.29 4.44
CA GLY A 272 41.08 -24.72 3.41
C GLY A 272 41.48 -23.30 3.76
N GLN A 273 42.70 -23.12 4.26
CA GLN A 273 43.34 -21.83 4.46
C GLN A 273 44.62 -21.72 3.59
N ARG A 274 44.84 -20.49 3.08
CA ARG A 274 46.09 -19.82 2.60
C ARG A 274 46.61 -20.20 1.20
N SER A 275 47.22 -19.33 0.37
CA SER A 275 47.90 -18.03 0.54
C SER A 275 48.05 -17.28 -0.81
N GLY A 276 48.25 -15.95 -0.76
CA GLY A 276 48.96 -15.10 -1.75
C GLY A 276 48.06 -14.34 -2.75
N PHE A 277 48.24 -13.05 -3.09
CA PHE A 277 49.40 -12.15 -2.98
C PHE A 277 48.97 -10.69 -3.37
N LEU A 278 49.64 -9.68 -2.77
CA LEU A 278 49.76 -8.23 -3.13
C LEU A 278 48.50 -7.33 -3.21
N GLY A 279 48.47 -6.10 -2.70
CA GLY A 279 49.53 -5.27 -2.12
C GLY A 279 48.98 -3.96 -1.56
N ALA A 280 49.69 -3.41 -0.58
CA ALA A 280 49.51 -2.07 -0.02
C ALA A 280 50.90 -1.42 0.13
N PRO A 281 51.04 -0.09 -0.05
CA PRO A 281 52.15 0.68 0.55
C PRO A 281 51.62 1.39 1.82
N SER A 282 52.11 1.07 3.03
CA SER A 282 53.36 1.50 3.69
C SER A 282 53.54 3.02 3.84
N ALA A 283 53.57 3.49 5.10
CA ALA A 283 54.47 4.55 5.58
C ALA A 283 54.57 4.57 7.12
N LEU A 284 55.80 4.45 7.63
CA LEU A 284 56.35 4.85 8.94
C LEU A 284 57.86 5.13 8.68
N PRO A 285 58.60 5.99 9.42
CA PRO A 285 58.69 5.94 10.89
C PRO A 285 58.97 7.27 11.65
N ALA A 286 59.33 7.11 12.94
CA ALA A 286 59.16 7.97 14.11
C ALA A 286 60.37 8.85 14.56
N GLY A 287 60.09 9.71 15.56
CA GLY A 287 61.03 10.21 16.60
C GLY A 287 61.23 11.74 16.59
N VAL A 288 61.37 12.52 17.69
CA VAL A 288 61.61 12.26 19.14
C VAL A 288 61.48 13.60 19.95
N VAL A 289 61.18 13.53 21.28
CA VAL A 289 61.64 14.40 22.43
C VAL A 289 61.10 15.86 22.55
N GLU A 290 60.80 16.54 23.68
CA GLU A 290 60.63 16.30 25.15
C GLU A 290 60.33 17.68 25.84
N THR A 291 59.38 17.73 26.80
CA THR A 291 59.34 18.49 28.09
C THR A 291 59.31 20.06 28.24
N GLN A 292 58.44 20.51 29.19
CA GLN A 292 58.43 21.69 30.11
C GLN A 292 57.95 23.12 29.72
N ASN A 293 56.73 23.45 30.21
CA ASN A 293 56.29 24.55 31.10
C ASN A 293 57.00 25.94 31.14
N ALA A 294 56.26 27.04 30.93
CA ALA A 294 55.95 28.14 31.89
C ALA A 294 55.72 29.56 31.27
N GLU A 295 54.57 30.16 31.66
CA GLU A 295 54.30 31.56 32.05
C GLU A 295 54.39 32.81 31.11
N THR A 296 53.18 33.41 30.91
CA THR A 296 52.77 34.81 31.23
C THR A 296 52.87 35.97 30.21
N ALA A 297 51.69 36.63 30.03
CA ALA A 297 51.38 38.01 29.58
C ALA A 297 51.56 38.38 28.09
N ALA A 298 50.76 39.24 27.43
CA ALA A 298 49.44 39.86 27.62
C ALA A 298 49.12 40.64 26.32
N SER A 299 47.83 40.76 25.95
CA SER A 299 47.21 41.77 25.03
C SER A 299 47.56 41.65 23.52
N ALA A 300 46.66 41.73 22.50
CA ALA A 300 45.30 42.29 22.40
C ALA A 300 44.58 41.95 21.02
N VAL A 301 43.24 41.71 21.05
CA VAL A 301 42.10 42.02 20.08
C VAL A 301 42.00 41.40 18.64
N PRO A 302 40.80 41.09 18.04
CA PRO A 302 39.52 40.42 18.48
C PRO A 302 38.93 39.37 17.45
N PRO A 303 37.65 38.92 17.60
CA PRO A 303 37.23 37.63 18.12
C PRO A 303 37.18 36.50 17.06
N ALA A 304 37.97 35.44 17.30
CA ALA A 304 37.70 34.14 16.71
C ALA A 304 36.57 33.47 17.51
N ALA A 305 35.68 32.83 16.76
CA ALA A 305 34.46 32.14 17.19
C ALA A 305 34.56 31.51 18.59
N ASP A 306 33.60 31.90 19.43
CA ASP A 306 33.44 31.45 20.80
C ASP A 306 33.57 29.94 20.95
N ALA A 307 34.22 29.60 22.05
CA ALA A 307 34.43 28.29 22.60
C ALA A 307 33.14 27.44 22.61
N ALA A 308 33.32 26.15 22.32
CA ALA A 308 32.36 25.11 22.56
C ALA A 308 31.76 25.23 23.98
N PRO A 309 30.42 25.37 24.11
CA PRO A 309 29.75 25.20 25.39
C PRO A 309 29.90 23.75 25.88
N PRO A 310 29.89 23.51 27.20
CA PRO A 310 30.01 22.18 27.78
C PRO A 310 28.87 21.29 27.28
N ALA A 311 29.15 19.99 27.16
CA ALA A 311 28.25 18.91 26.77
C ALA A 311 26.80 19.15 27.22
N ALA A 312 26.02 19.81 26.36
CA ALA A 312 24.60 20.03 26.60
C ALA A 312 23.90 18.73 26.24
N ALA A 313 23.30 18.10 27.26
CA ALA A 313 22.47 16.91 27.21
C ALA A 313 21.83 16.73 25.82
N GLY A 314 22.18 15.64 25.14
CA GLY A 314 21.68 15.40 23.79
C GLY A 314 20.16 15.42 23.83
N ARG A 315 19.57 16.41 23.16
CA ARG A 315 18.17 16.82 23.28
C ARG A 315 17.28 16.18 22.20
N PHE A 316 17.88 15.40 21.32
CA PHE A 316 17.19 14.71 20.23
C PHE A 316 17.49 13.22 20.28
N MET A 317 16.47 12.41 20.04
CA MET A 317 16.55 10.97 19.82
C MET A 317 15.92 10.61 18.50
N VAL A 318 16.37 9.51 17.91
CA VAL A 318 15.83 8.97 16.66
C VAL A 318 15.04 7.72 17.01
N GLN A 319 13.72 7.80 16.92
CA GLN A 319 12.82 6.66 17.11
C GLN A 319 12.75 5.85 15.82
N VAL A 320 13.18 4.59 15.90
CA VAL A 320 13.29 3.67 14.75
C VAL A 320 12.02 2.83 14.57
N GLY A 321 11.25 2.66 15.64
CA GLY A 321 9.96 1.96 15.57
C GLY A 321 9.37 1.66 16.94
N ALA A 322 8.20 1.04 16.93
CA ALA A 322 7.50 0.63 18.13
C ALA A 322 6.91 -0.77 17.93
N ILE A 323 7.18 -1.69 18.85
CA ILE A 323 6.73 -3.08 18.73
C ILE A 323 6.06 -3.55 20.02
N GLY A 324 5.14 -4.50 19.92
CA GLY A 324 4.30 -4.95 21.04
C GLY A 324 4.96 -5.93 22.01
N ASP A 325 6.26 -6.21 21.83
CA ASP A 325 6.98 -7.23 22.61
C ASP A 325 8.29 -6.66 23.16
N ALA A 326 8.49 -6.83 24.47
CA ALA A 326 9.63 -6.26 25.19
C ALA A 326 10.97 -6.89 24.78
N GLN A 327 11.01 -8.22 24.62
CA GLN A 327 12.25 -8.95 24.33
C GLN A 327 12.69 -8.70 22.89
N ARG A 328 11.76 -8.71 21.94
CA ARG A 328 12.04 -8.32 20.55
C ARG A 328 12.50 -6.87 20.47
N ALA A 329 11.96 -5.96 21.29
CA ALA A 329 12.38 -4.56 21.29
C ALA A 329 13.81 -4.39 21.80
N ALA A 330 14.18 -5.11 22.86
CA ALA A 330 15.54 -5.10 23.40
C ALA A 330 16.55 -5.71 22.41
N ASN A 331 16.21 -6.83 21.77
CA ASN A 331 17.07 -7.46 20.77
C ASN A 331 17.26 -6.57 19.54
N TRP A 332 16.17 -5.94 19.07
CA TRP A 332 16.21 -5.05 17.91
C TRP A 332 16.98 -3.77 18.20
N GLN A 333 16.84 -3.21 19.40
CA GLN A 333 17.65 -2.08 19.86
C GLN A 333 19.14 -2.42 19.85
N LYS A 334 19.51 -3.63 20.31
CA LYS A 334 20.91 -4.07 20.37
C LYS A 334 21.51 -4.27 18.99
N ASP A 335 20.77 -4.86 18.06
CA ASP A 335 21.19 -5.00 16.66
C ASP A 335 21.46 -3.64 16.02
N LEU A 336 20.52 -2.71 16.16
CA LEU A 336 20.65 -1.36 15.61
C LEU A 336 21.80 -0.57 16.26
N SER A 337 22.00 -0.68 17.58
CA SER A 337 23.11 0.00 18.24
C SER A 337 24.47 -0.53 17.77
N ASN A 338 24.58 -1.84 17.52
CA ASN A 338 25.82 -2.45 17.02
C ASN A 338 26.09 -2.05 15.57
N ARG A 339 25.07 -2.08 14.71
CA ARG A 339 25.20 -1.77 13.28
C ARG A 339 25.51 -0.31 13.01
N PHE A 340 24.88 0.60 13.75
CA PHE A 340 25.05 2.04 13.53
C PHE A 340 26.05 2.68 14.51
N SER A 341 26.60 1.92 15.46
CA SER A 341 27.52 2.40 16.50
C SER A 341 26.95 3.59 17.29
N VAL A 342 25.63 3.61 17.51
CA VAL A 342 24.91 4.65 18.27
C VAL A 342 24.25 4.01 19.49
N PRO A 343 24.33 4.61 20.69
CA PRO A 343 23.61 4.14 21.86
C PRO A 343 22.10 4.04 21.59
N GLY A 344 21.48 2.95 22.01
CA GLY A 344 20.05 2.74 21.89
C GLY A 344 19.37 2.59 23.25
N ARG A 345 18.10 2.97 23.33
CA ARG A 345 17.23 2.71 24.48
C ARG A 345 15.86 2.25 24.02
N VAL A 346 15.21 1.46 24.87
CA VAL A 346 13.81 1.07 24.69
C VAL A 346 12.97 1.83 25.71
N SER A 347 11.91 2.50 25.25
CA SER A 347 10.93 3.17 26.12
C SER A 347 9.62 2.42 26.07
N ALA A 348 9.17 1.90 27.22
CA ALA A 348 7.88 1.25 27.36
C ALA A 348 6.76 2.29 27.54
N ASN A 349 5.63 2.10 26.85
CA ASN A 349 4.39 2.85 27.03
C ASN A 349 3.20 1.87 26.93
N GLY A 350 2.76 1.35 28.08
CA GLY A 350 1.75 0.29 28.13
C GLY A 350 2.24 -0.99 27.44
N ASN A 351 1.49 -1.47 26.45
CA ASN A 351 1.82 -2.66 25.66
C ASN A 351 2.76 -2.38 24.47
N LEU A 352 3.28 -1.15 24.33
CA LEU A 352 4.10 -0.75 23.19
C LEU A 352 5.51 -0.34 23.62
N PHE A 353 6.52 -0.97 23.02
CA PHE A 353 7.94 -0.72 23.29
C PHE A 353 8.56 0.05 22.13
N ARG A 354 8.95 1.30 22.37
CA ARG A 354 9.56 2.19 21.38
C ARG A 354 11.07 2.05 21.40
N VAL A 355 11.67 1.74 20.26
CA VAL A 355 13.12 1.64 20.10
C VAL A 355 13.65 2.98 19.61
N GLN A 356 14.59 3.55 20.37
CA GLN A 356 15.18 4.87 20.12
C GLN A 356 16.70 4.77 20.09
N LEU A 357 17.34 5.53 19.21
CA LEU A 357 18.79 5.68 19.09
C LEU A 357 19.18 7.13 19.41
N GLY A 358 20.25 7.32 20.17
CA GLY A 358 20.70 8.61 20.68
C GLY A 358 21.08 8.53 22.16
N PRO A 359 21.56 9.63 22.76
CA PRO A 359 21.13 11.00 22.49
C PRO A 359 22.02 11.79 21.53
N PHE A 360 21.42 12.68 20.72
CA PHE A 360 22.10 13.55 19.77
C PHE A 360 22.08 15.02 20.22
N PRO A 361 23.20 15.75 20.10
CA PRO A 361 23.29 17.16 20.46
C PRO A 361 22.62 18.10 19.45
N SER A 362 22.54 17.70 18.17
CA SER A 362 21.96 18.52 17.09
C SER A 362 20.96 17.74 16.24
N ARG A 363 19.98 18.45 15.69
CA ARG A 363 18.97 17.89 14.77
C ARG A 363 19.61 17.38 13.48
N GLN A 364 20.67 18.03 13.01
CA GLN A 364 21.40 17.63 11.78
C GLN A 364 22.05 16.25 11.94
N GLN A 365 22.66 15.95 13.10
CA GLN A 365 23.23 14.63 13.36
C GLN A 365 22.13 13.54 13.44
N ALA A 366 21.00 13.85 14.08
CA ALA A 366 19.85 12.96 14.10
C ALA A 366 19.27 12.71 12.68
N GLN A 367 19.22 13.73 11.82
CA GLN A 367 18.77 13.59 10.42
C GLN A 367 19.72 12.72 9.59
N ALA A 368 21.03 12.84 9.78
CA ALA A 368 22.00 11.98 9.10
C ALA A 368 21.78 10.50 9.46
N LEU A 369 21.50 10.20 10.74
CA LEU A 369 21.17 8.82 11.15
C LEU A 369 19.85 8.34 10.52
N VAL A 370 18.82 9.19 10.45
CA VAL A 370 17.54 8.83 9.81
C VAL A 370 17.73 8.47 8.34
N GLN A 371 18.48 9.28 7.59
CA GLN A 371 18.78 8.99 6.18
C GLN A 371 19.52 7.66 6.02
N ARG A 372 20.49 7.40 6.90
CA ARG A 372 21.26 6.16 6.88
C ARG A 372 20.42 4.94 7.25
N LEU A 373 19.51 5.06 8.22
CA LEU A 373 18.55 4.00 8.58
C LEU A 373 17.60 3.69 7.42
N GLN A 374 17.19 4.71 6.68
CA GLN A 374 16.34 4.55 5.51
C GLN A 374 17.08 3.87 4.35
N SER A 375 18.35 4.19 4.12
CA SER A 375 19.14 3.60 3.02
C SER A 375 19.69 2.20 3.35
N GLU A 376 20.16 1.95 4.57
CA GLU A 376 20.88 0.71 4.94
C GLU A 376 19.99 -0.34 5.61
N ALA A 377 18.92 0.07 6.29
CA ALA A 377 18.00 -0.84 6.98
C ALA A 377 16.59 -0.81 6.41
N GLN A 378 16.31 0.07 5.44
CA GLN A 378 14.99 0.31 4.86
C GLN A 378 13.92 0.56 5.95
N GLN A 379 14.34 1.14 7.07
CA GLN A 379 13.50 1.44 8.23
C GLN A 379 13.14 2.92 8.24
N GLN A 380 11.87 3.24 8.51
CA GLN A 380 11.44 4.60 8.73
C GLN A 380 11.77 5.02 10.16
N ALA A 381 12.51 6.12 10.32
CA ALA A 381 12.89 6.65 11.62
C ALA A 381 12.47 8.11 11.77
N PHE A 382 12.06 8.49 12.97
CA PHE A 382 11.55 9.82 13.29
C PHE A 382 12.39 10.48 14.38
N ILE A 383 12.60 11.79 14.29
CA ILE A 383 13.36 12.53 15.30
C ILE A 383 12.38 13.01 16.38
N THR A 384 12.65 12.63 17.62
CA THR A 384 11.91 13.02 18.82
C THR A 384 12.80 13.91 19.68
N ALA A 385 12.30 15.07 20.11
CA ALA A 385 12.98 15.86 21.13
C ALA A 385 12.75 15.24 22.51
N LEU A 386 13.78 15.24 23.36
CA LEU A 386 13.74 14.70 24.73
C LEU A 386 13.00 15.60 25.71
#